data_AF-A0A258L752-F1
#
_entry.id   AF-A0A258L752-F1
#
_cell.length_a   1.000
_cell.length_b   1.000
_cell.length_c   1.000
_cell.angle_alpha   90.00
_cell.angle_beta   90.00
_cell.angle_gamma   90.00
#
_symmetry.space_group_name_H-M   'P 1'
#
loop_
_entity.id
_entity.type
_entity.pdbx_description
1 polymer ?
#
loop_
_entity_poly.entity_id
_entity_poly.type
_entity_poly.pdbx_seq_one_letter_code
_entity_poly.pdbx_strand_id
1 'polypeptide(L)'
;MIRLEPAGADMAQITAQARQALPMWTLYERPLDYPGHYVARMFVTIPSPVATQFAIVADTLEELRQALPAGLLRLDRQPADEPQIVETWF
;
A
#
# COMPACT_ATOMS: atom_id res chain seq x y z
N MET A 1 36.84 -16.25 13.83
CA MET A 1 35.76 -15.69 13.00
C MET A 1 34.46 -16.18 13.62
N ILE A 2 33.79 -15.36 14.43
CA ILE A 2 32.63 -15.79 15.22
C ILE A 2 31.38 -15.59 14.37
N ARG A 3 30.70 -16.70 14.03
CA ARG A 3 29.37 -16.71 13.43
C ARG A 3 28.36 -16.59 14.56
N LEU A 4 27.62 -15.48 14.61
CA LEU A 4 26.52 -15.28 15.54
C LEU A 4 25.25 -15.84 14.87
N GLU A 5 24.83 -17.04 15.25
CA GLU A 5 23.48 -17.53 14.95
C GLU A 5 22.53 -16.96 16.02
N PRO A 6 21.45 -16.25 15.65
CA PRO A 6 20.54 -15.70 16.65
C PRO A 6 19.81 -16.85 17.34
N ALA A 7 19.95 -16.91 18.66
CA ALA A 7 19.26 -17.84 19.52
C ALA A 7 17.74 -17.61 19.43
N GLY A 8 17.00 -18.62 18.96
CA GLY A 8 15.71 -19.05 19.51
C GLY A 8 14.57 -18.04 19.66
N ALA A 9 14.60 -16.87 19.02
CA ALA A 9 13.40 -16.05 18.89
C ALA A 9 12.56 -16.61 17.74
N ASP A 10 11.40 -17.16 18.06
CA ASP A 10 10.43 -17.63 17.07
C ASP A 10 10.14 -16.47 16.10
N MET A 11 10.55 -16.62 14.83
CA MET A 11 10.31 -15.64 13.79
C MET A 11 8.82 -15.30 13.67
N ALA A 12 7.93 -16.23 13.99
CA ALA A 12 6.49 -15.97 14.06
C ALA A 12 6.15 -15.02 15.22
N GLN A 13 6.81 -15.16 16.36
CA GLN A 13 6.62 -14.30 17.53
C GLN A 13 7.22 -12.91 17.33
N ILE A 14 8.39 -12.79 16.69
CA ILE A 14 8.97 -11.50 16.26
C ILE A 14 8.04 -10.81 15.25
N THR A 15 7.59 -11.54 14.22
CA THR A 15 6.67 -11.01 13.20
C THR A 15 5.32 -10.64 13.80
N ALA A 16 4.81 -11.41 14.76
CA ALA A 16 3.56 -11.12 15.46
C ALA A 16 3.66 -9.87 16.34
N GLN A 17 4.79 -9.65 17.01
CA GLN A 17 5.03 -8.44 17.81
C GLN A 17 5.26 -7.20 16.94
N ALA A 18 5.80 -7.36 15.73
CA ALA A 18 5.95 -6.29 14.75
C ALA A 18 4.65 -5.89 14.03
N ARG A 19 3.50 -6.52 14.34
CA ARG A 19 2.20 -6.22 13.70
C ARG A 19 1.68 -4.85 14.10
N GLN A 20 2.15 -3.82 13.41
CA GLN A 20 1.50 -2.53 13.35
C GLN A 20 0.71 -2.46 12.04
N ALA A 21 -0.45 -1.82 12.06
CA ALA A 21 -1.22 -1.56 10.85
C ALA A 21 -0.33 -0.82 9.83
N LEU A 22 0.03 -1.47 8.73
CA LEU A 22 0.80 -0.85 7.66
C LEU A 22 -0.19 -0.18 6.68
N PRO A 23 -0.27 1.16 6.65
CA PRO A 23 -1.09 1.86 5.67
C PRO A 23 -0.55 1.62 4.26
N MET A 24 -1.45 1.42 3.31
CA MET A 24 -1.12 1.25 1.91
C MET A 24 -2.12 2.05 1.08
N TRP A 25 -1.63 2.83 0.12
CA TRP A 25 -2.47 3.56 -0.83
C TRP A 25 -2.36 2.92 -2.21
N THR A 26 -3.46 2.37 -2.71
CA THR A 26 -3.52 1.83 -4.07
C THR A 26 -4.21 2.84 -4.98
N LEU A 27 -3.53 3.21 -6.07
CA LEU A 27 -4.00 4.19 -7.04
C LEU A 27 -4.65 3.47 -8.22
N TYR A 28 -5.84 3.92 -8.56
CA TYR A 28 -6.66 3.40 -9.63
C TYR A 28 -6.85 4.47 -10.71
N GLU A 29 -6.69 4.11 -11.97
CA GLU A 29 -7.12 4.89 -13.12
C GLU A 29 -8.54 4.47 -13.50
N ARG A 30 -9.47 5.44 -13.52
CA ARG A 30 -10.84 5.30 -14.03
C ARG A 30 -11.56 4.03 -13.54
N PRO A 31 -11.60 3.76 -12.22
CA PRO A 31 -12.34 2.62 -11.71
C PRO A 31 -13.84 2.79 -12.01
N LEU A 32 -14.61 1.69 -12.02
CA LEU A 32 -16.02 1.69 -12.44
C LEU A 32 -16.91 2.70 -11.68
N ASP A 33 -16.59 2.97 -10.41
CA ASP A 33 -17.30 3.94 -9.57
C ASP A 33 -16.86 5.40 -9.80
N TYR A 34 -15.71 5.64 -10.45
CA TYR A 34 -15.19 6.95 -10.83
C TYR A 34 -14.58 6.92 -12.25
N PRO A 35 -15.38 6.72 -13.31
CA PRO A 35 -14.88 6.42 -14.66
C PRO A 35 -14.09 7.56 -15.34
N GLY A 36 -14.12 8.76 -14.78
CA GLY A 36 -13.42 9.95 -15.30
C GLY A 36 -12.19 10.39 -14.48
N HIS A 37 -11.87 9.71 -13.37
CA HIS A 37 -10.90 10.22 -12.40
C HIS A 37 -9.87 9.16 -12.02
N TYR A 38 -8.82 9.61 -11.35
CA TYR A 38 -7.93 8.76 -10.58
C TYR A 38 -8.38 8.70 -9.13
N VAL A 39 -8.25 7.54 -8.49
CA VAL A 39 -8.66 7.31 -7.10
C VAL A 39 -7.55 6.63 -6.33
N ALA A 40 -7.12 7.21 -5.21
CA ALA A 40 -6.26 6.54 -4.24
C ALA A 40 -7.14 5.99 -3.12
N ARG A 41 -7.06 4.68 -2.83
CA ARG A 41 -7.78 4.07 -1.71
C ARG A 41 -6.80 3.58 -0.66
N MET A 42 -7.09 3.89 0.60
CA MET A 42 -6.27 3.44 1.73
C MET A 42 -6.72 2.07 2.23
N PHE A 43 -5.76 1.18 2.40
CA PHE A 43 -5.89 -0.11 3.04
C PHE A 43 -5.02 -0.16 4.29
N VAL A 44 -5.44 -0.96 5.26
CA VAL A 44 -4.59 -1.43 6.35
C VAL A 44 -4.24 -2.88 6.05
N THR A 45 -2.95 -3.19 5.91
CA THR A 45 -2.51 -4.47 5.30
C THR A 45 -2.15 -5.58 6.28
N ILE A 46 -2.00 -5.29 7.57
CA ILE A 46 -1.64 -6.26 8.62
C ILE A 46 -2.82 -6.39 9.59
N PRO A 47 -3.32 -7.61 9.88
CA PRO A 47 -2.81 -8.93 9.45
C PRO A 47 -3.20 -9.33 8.01
N SER A 48 -4.15 -8.63 7.41
CA SER A 48 -4.60 -8.82 6.04
C SER A 48 -5.07 -7.47 5.47
N PRO A 49 -5.04 -7.25 4.15
CA PRO A 49 -5.60 -6.05 3.54
C PRO A 49 -7.08 -5.86 3.86
N VAL A 50 -7.39 -4.77 4.55
CA VAL A 50 -8.75 -4.30 4.79
C VAL A 50 -8.88 -2.90 4.21
N ALA A 51 -9.83 -2.73 3.29
CA ALA A 51 -10.15 -1.42 2.74
C ALA A 51 -10.71 -0.52 3.84
N THR A 52 -10.23 0.71 3.89
CA THR A 52 -10.81 1.76 4.75
C THR A 52 -11.84 2.57 3.97
N GLN A 53 -12.47 3.54 4.63
CA GLN A 53 -13.35 4.51 3.97
C GLN A 53 -12.58 5.70 3.36
N PHE A 54 -11.26 5.77 3.56
CA PHE A 54 -10.45 6.88 3.06
C PHE A 54 -10.12 6.68 1.59
N ALA A 55 -10.58 7.62 0.78
CA ALA A 55 -10.24 7.73 -0.62
C ALA A 55 -9.94 9.19 -1.00
N ILE A 56 -9.01 9.36 -1.93
CA ILE A 56 -8.70 10.65 -2.55
C ILE A 56 -9.03 10.52 -4.04
N VAL A 57 -9.71 11.51 -4.60
CA VAL A 57 -10.09 11.55 -6.02
C VAL A 57 -9.43 12.77 -6.65
N ALA A 58 -8.85 12.60 -7.84
CA ALA A 58 -8.25 13.68 -8.60
C ALA A 58 -8.43 13.47 -10.12
N ASP A 59 -8.32 14.55 -10.89
CA ASP A 59 -8.48 14.51 -12.35
C ASP A 59 -7.24 13.94 -13.03
N THR A 60 -6.07 14.15 -12.43
CA THR A 60 -4.79 13.64 -12.94
C THR A 60 -4.05 12.77 -11.92
N LEU A 61 -3.23 11.83 -12.44
CA LEU A 61 -2.37 11.00 -11.60
C LEU A 61 -1.37 11.84 -10.77
N GLU A 62 -0.90 12.95 -11.34
CA GLU A 62 0.07 13.82 -10.69
C GLU A 62 -0.53 14.55 -9.49
N GLU A 63 -1.74 15.12 -9.63
CA GLU A 63 -2.49 15.71 -8.51
C GLU A 63 -2.74 14.68 -7.41
N LEU A 64 -3.08 13.44 -7.79
CA LEU A 64 -3.31 12.37 -6.81
C LEU A 64 -2.05 12.03 -6.02
N ARG A 65 -0.88 11.98 -6.68
CA ARG A 65 0.42 11.76 -6.01
C ARG A 65 0.76 12.89 -5.05
N GLN A 66 0.49 14.14 -5.44
CA GLN A 66 0.74 15.32 -4.58
C GLN A 66 -0.18 15.36 -3.36
N ALA A 67 -1.38 14.77 -3.45
CA ALA A 67 -2.32 14.67 -2.35
C ALA A 67 -2.00 13.55 -1.35
N LEU A 68 -1.12 12.61 -1.70
CA LEU A 68 -0.68 11.57 -0.77
C LEU A 68 0.20 12.14 0.36
N PRO A 69 0.22 11.49 1.53
CA PRO A 69 1.18 11.81 2.58
C PRO A 69 2.63 11.85 2.06
N ALA A 70 3.42 12.82 2.55
CA ALA A 70 4.84 12.89 2.22
C ALA A 70 5.62 11.72 2.83
N GLY A 71 6.68 11.30 2.15
CA GLY A 71 7.61 10.26 2.63
C GLY A 71 7.21 8.82 2.32
N LEU A 72 6.11 8.61 1.59
CA LEU A 72 5.70 7.28 1.14
C LEU A 72 6.63 6.75 0.04
N LEU A 73 6.84 5.44 0.04
CA LEU A 73 7.56 4.74 -1.01
C LEU A 73 6.61 4.32 -2.13
N ARG A 74 6.93 4.72 -3.36
CA ARG A 74 6.20 4.29 -4.55
C ARG A 74 6.64 2.90 -5.01
N LEU A 75 5.68 2.03 -5.22
CA LEU A 75 5.81 0.76 -5.94
C LEU A 75 5.06 0.85 -7.27
N ASP A 76 5.78 0.61 -8.35
CA ASP A 76 5.19 0.56 -9.69
C ASP A 76 4.31 -0.68 -9.83
N ARG A 77 3.27 -0.56 -10.67
CA ARG A 77 2.38 -1.66 -11.03
C ARG A 77 3.13 -2.93 -11.45
N GLN A 78 2.62 -4.06 -11.01
CA GLN A 78 3.03 -5.39 -11.47
C GLN A 78 2.10 -5.94 -12.55
N PRO A 79 2.59 -6.80 -13.47
CA PRO A 79 1.76 -7.40 -14.52
C PRO A 79 0.54 -8.18 -14.02
N ALA A 80 0.59 -8.68 -12.78
CA ALA A 80 -0.49 -9.43 -12.16
C ALA A 80 -1.58 -8.54 -11.51
N ASP A 81 -1.35 -7.22 -11.40
CA ASP A 81 -2.34 -6.30 -10.85
C ASP A 81 -3.50 -6.09 -11.83
N GLU A 82 -4.68 -5.83 -11.29
CA GLU A 82 -5.86 -5.47 -12.09
C GLU A 82 -5.58 -4.29 -13.05
N PRO A 83 -6.13 -4.27 -14.29
CA PRO A 83 -5.91 -3.25 -15.34
C PRO A 83 -5.91 -1.81 -14.87
N GLN A 84 -6.81 -1.51 -13.95
CA GLN A 84 -7.07 -0.20 -13.38
C GLN A 84 -6.06 0.24 -12.31
N ILE A 85 -5.29 -0.67 -11.70
CA ILE A 85 -4.26 -0.29 -10.73
C ILE A 85 -3.06 0.28 -11.49
N VAL A 86 -2.56 1.44 -11.08
CA VAL A 86 -1.40 2.07 -11.69
C VAL A 86 -0.17 2.08 -10.80
N GLU A 87 -0.35 2.23 -9.49
CA GLU A 87 0.74 2.33 -8.50
C GLU A 87 0.23 1.96 -7.10
N THR A 88 1.14 1.58 -6.21
CA THR A 88 0.85 1.41 -4.78
C THR A 88 1.91 2.14 -3.94
N TRP A 89 1.50 2.71 -2.81
CA TRP A 89 2.36 3.51 -1.94
C TRP A 89 2.27 3.05 -0.47
N PHE A 90 3.40 3.07 0.24
CA PHE A 90 3.55 2.62 1.65
C PHE A 90 4.27 3.65 2.53
#